data_AF-A0A3D2C0X0-F1
#
_entry.id   AF-A0A3D2C0X0-F1
#
_cell.length_a   1.000
_cell.length_b   1.000
_cell.length_c   1.000
_cell.angle_alpha   90.00
_cell.angle_beta   90.00
_cell.angle_gamma   90.00
#
_symmetry.space_group_name_H-M   'P 1'
#
loop_
_entity.id
_entity.type
_entity.pdbx_description
1 polymer ?
#
loop_
_entity_poly.entity_id
_entity_poly.type
_entity_poly.pdbx_seq_one_letter_code
_entity_poly.pdbx_strand_id
1 'polypeptide(L)'
;MHSRFGEWSSDNHQRSHVVISLGQLGESIPQVKKLIDITIKDQMSDGRWTAEDWNPAVPQTAFGISTLKILDKEKRPKVNDAIERGLTFMESCFKIVDWKGRKCGGYSENPDDKSPDALATSIAIGAQLSSLQIEEWMK
;
A
#
# COMPACT_ATOMS: atom_id res chain seq x y z
N MET A 1 -2.08 12.23 26.86
CA MET A 1 -1.61 11.52 25.63
C MET A 1 -1.96 10.06 25.82
N HIS A 2 -2.82 9.47 24.99
CA HIS A 2 -3.13 8.03 25.11
C HIS A 2 -1.89 7.23 24.74
N SER A 3 -1.29 6.54 25.72
CA SER A 3 -0.10 5.69 25.55
C SER A 3 -0.22 4.75 24.34
N ARG A 4 -1.43 4.26 24.08
CA ARG A 4 -1.75 3.34 22.98
C ARG A 4 -1.61 3.90 21.56
N PHE A 5 -1.71 5.22 21.37
CA PHE A 5 -1.56 5.79 20.01
C PHE A 5 -0.11 5.69 19.52
N GLY A 6 0.87 5.98 20.40
CA GLY A 6 2.28 5.92 20.04
C GLY A 6 2.72 4.52 19.63
N GLU A 7 2.17 3.50 20.30
CA GLU A 7 2.45 2.08 20.06
C GLU A 7 2.14 1.69 18.61
N TRP A 8 0.90 1.88 18.14
CA TRP A 8 0.53 1.43 16.79
C TRP A 8 0.89 2.41 15.67
N SER A 9 1.01 3.72 15.95
CA SER A 9 1.22 4.71 14.87
C SER A 9 2.67 4.81 14.39
N SER A 10 3.63 4.34 15.19
CA SER A 10 5.06 4.46 14.89
C SER A 10 5.55 3.36 13.96
N ASP A 11 5.02 2.14 14.07
CA ASP A 11 5.33 1.04 13.16
C ASP A 11 4.48 1.11 11.89
N ASN A 12 5.11 0.99 10.72
CA ASN A 12 4.41 1.11 9.43
C ASN A 12 3.34 0.02 9.23
N HIS A 13 3.65 -1.21 9.65
CA HIS A 13 2.74 -2.34 9.47
C HIS A 13 1.49 -2.20 10.37
N GLN A 14 1.68 -1.97 11.67
CA GLN A 14 0.59 -1.73 12.61
C GLN A 14 -0.24 -0.50 12.25
N ARG A 15 0.43 0.60 11.89
CA ARG A 15 -0.24 1.85 11.47
C ARG A 15 -1.17 1.60 10.31
N SER A 16 -0.69 0.90 9.29
CA SER A 16 -1.49 0.65 8.10
C SER A 16 -2.71 -0.21 8.43
N HIS A 17 -2.55 -1.28 9.22
CA HIS A 17 -3.68 -2.10 9.65
C HIS A 17 -4.74 -1.30 10.40
N VAL A 18 -4.34 -0.51 11.40
CA VAL A 18 -5.29 0.29 12.20
C VAL A 18 -5.99 1.34 11.34
N VAL A 19 -5.25 2.09 10.51
CA VAL A 19 -5.83 3.13 9.66
C VAL A 19 -6.79 2.53 8.63
N ILE A 20 -6.42 1.42 7.99
CA ILE A 20 -7.26 0.75 7.01
C ILE A 20 -8.54 0.24 7.66
N SER A 21 -8.45 -0.44 8.81
CA SER A 21 -9.63 -0.94 9.53
C SER A 21 -10.55 0.19 9.98
N LEU A 22 -10.03 1.27 10.56
CA LEU A 22 -10.84 2.43 10.95
C LEU A 22 -11.51 3.08 9.73
N GLY A 23 -10.76 3.24 8.64
CA GLY A 23 -11.28 3.80 7.38
C GLY A 23 -12.40 2.96 6.77
N GLN A 24 -12.27 1.63 6.81
CA GLN A 24 -13.31 0.69 6.32
C GLN A 24 -14.56 0.69 7.20
N LEU A 25 -14.40 0.87 8.51
CA LEU A 25 -15.52 0.98 9.45
C LEU A 25 -16.20 2.36 9.41
N GLY A 26 -15.62 3.34 8.71
CA GLY A 26 -16.09 4.73 8.74
C GLY A 26 -15.85 5.42 10.08
N GLU A 27 -14.94 4.87 10.90
CA GLU A 27 -14.64 5.36 12.24
C GLU A 27 -13.66 6.53 12.21
N SER A 28 -13.68 7.34 13.28
CA SER A 28 -12.77 8.49 13.38
C SER A 28 -11.31 8.05 13.50
N ILE A 29 -10.43 8.65 12.69
CA ILE A 29 -8.99 8.40 12.74
C ILE A 29 -8.31 9.56 13.47
N PRO A 30 -7.64 9.32 14.62
CA PRO A 30 -6.99 10.39 15.38
C PRO A 30 -5.70 10.87 14.69
N GLN A 31 -5.38 12.15 14.87
CA GLN A 31 -4.10 12.75 14.45
C GLN A 31 -3.76 12.53 12.95
N VAL A 32 -4.76 12.60 12.06
CA VAL A 32 -4.63 12.37 10.61
C VAL A 32 -3.38 13.03 10.00
N LYS A 33 -3.13 14.31 10.28
CA LYS A 33 -1.96 15.03 9.75
C LYS A 33 -0.64 14.33 10.13
N LYS A 34 -0.49 13.92 11.39
CA LYS A 34 0.71 13.24 11.88
C LYS A 34 0.88 11.88 11.22
N LEU A 35 -0.20 11.13 11.05
CA LEU A 35 -0.17 9.82 10.39
C LEU A 35 0.26 9.93 8.92
N ILE A 36 -0.23 10.94 8.21
CA ILE A 36 0.22 11.23 6.83
C ILE A 36 1.69 11.58 6.80
N ASP A 37 2.13 12.52 7.67
CA ASP A 37 3.51 12.98 7.68
C ASP A 37 4.49 11.82 7.99
N ILE A 38 4.15 10.93 8.92
CA ILE A 38 4.95 9.73 9.21
C ILE A 38 4.89 8.72 8.06
N THR A 39 3.71 8.45 7.49
CA THR A 39 3.58 7.50 6.37
C THR A 39 4.40 7.94 5.17
N ILE A 40 4.40 9.23 4.83
CA ILE A 40 5.25 9.76 3.75
C ILE A 40 6.73 9.63 4.12
N LYS A 41 7.11 9.94 5.37
CA LYS A 41 8.49 9.86 5.85
C LYS A 41 9.06 8.43 5.78
N ASP A 42 8.24 7.43 6.06
CA ASP A 42 8.65 6.02 6.07
C ASP A 42 8.78 5.42 4.66
N GLN A 43 8.38 6.15 3.60
CA GLN A 43 8.55 5.71 2.23
C GLN A 43 10.03 5.75 1.83
N MET A 44 10.54 4.67 1.25
CA MET A 44 11.89 4.61 0.72
C MET A 44 12.04 5.44 -0.57
N SER A 45 13.28 5.73 -0.95
CA SER A 45 13.58 6.55 -2.14
C SER A 45 13.14 5.92 -3.46
N ASP A 46 13.00 4.59 -3.53
CA ASP A 46 12.47 3.86 -4.69
C ASP A 46 10.93 3.78 -4.70
N GLY A 47 10.27 4.39 -3.72
CA GLY A 47 8.81 4.46 -3.61
C GLY A 47 8.17 3.34 -2.78
N ARG A 48 8.93 2.33 -2.35
CA ARG A 48 8.34 1.25 -1.55
C ARG A 48 8.15 1.62 -0.09
N TRP A 49 7.19 0.95 0.54
CA TRP A 49 7.15 0.81 1.99
C TRP A 49 7.59 -0.60 2.37
N THR A 50 8.22 -0.74 3.52
CA THR A 50 8.74 -2.00 4.07
C THR A 50 8.59 -1.98 5.60
N ALA A 51 8.70 -3.15 6.23
CA ALA A 51 8.84 -3.26 7.68
C ALA A 51 10.27 -3.77 7.98
N GLU A 52 10.83 -3.36 9.12
CA GLU A 52 12.23 -3.61 9.48
C GLU A 52 12.62 -5.11 9.40
N ASP A 53 11.66 -6.00 9.71
CA ASP A 53 11.85 -7.45 9.73
C ASP A 53 11.18 -8.19 8.55
N TRP A 54 10.63 -7.47 7.56
CA TRP A 54 9.86 -8.09 6.48
C TRP A 54 10.17 -7.45 5.12
N ASN A 55 10.79 -8.26 4.25
CA ASN A 55 11.28 -7.86 2.93
C ASN A 55 10.30 -8.02 1.72
N PRO A 56 9.00 -8.36 1.84
CA PRO A 56 8.10 -8.20 0.72
C PRO A 56 7.60 -6.78 0.63
N ALA A 57 7.99 -6.11 -0.44
CA ALA A 57 7.75 -4.69 -0.61
C ALA A 57 6.36 -4.40 -1.21
N VAL A 58 5.82 -5.27 -2.07
CA VAL A 58 4.48 -5.04 -2.68
C VAL A 58 3.35 -4.96 -1.64
N PRO A 59 3.18 -5.92 -0.71
CA PRO A 59 2.11 -5.85 0.29
C PRO A 59 2.17 -4.59 1.15
N GLN A 60 3.37 -4.25 1.64
CA GLN A 60 3.59 -3.08 2.47
C GLN A 60 3.39 -1.77 1.68
N THR A 61 3.80 -1.75 0.41
CA THR A 61 3.57 -0.59 -0.47
C THR A 61 2.09 -0.35 -0.74
N ALA A 62 1.33 -1.42 -1.00
CA ALA A 62 -0.11 -1.34 -1.15
C ALA A 62 -0.81 -0.82 0.12
N PHE A 63 -0.32 -1.22 1.30
CA PHE A 63 -0.81 -0.73 2.58
C PHE A 63 -0.48 0.74 2.83
N GLY A 64 0.73 1.19 2.48
CA GLY A 64 1.11 2.60 2.51
C GLY A 64 0.22 3.46 1.61
N ILE A 65 -0.01 3.02 0.37
CA ILE A 65 -0.92 3.68 -0.58
C ILE A 65 -2.34 3.77 -0.02
N SER A 66 -2.88 2.65 0.47
CA SER A 66 -4.24 2.58 1.00
C SER A 66 -4.42 3.48 2.23
N THR A 67 -3.42 3.49 3.12
CA THR A 67 -3.35 4.39 4.28
C THR A 67 -3.43 5.85 3.85
N LEU A 68 -2.62 6.25 2.87
CA LEU A 68 -2.64 7.63 2.35
C LEU A 68 -3.97 7.98 1.67
N LYS A 69 -4.54 7.09 0.86
CA LYS A 69 -5.86 7.26 0.23
C LYS A 69 -6.99 7.44 1.27
N ILE A 70 -6.90 6.73 2.40
CA ILE A 70 -7.89 6.82 3.49
C ILE A 70 -7.73 8.14 4.24
N LEU A 71 -6.51 8.50 4.63
CA LEU A 71 -6.22 9.67 5.46
C LEU A 71 -6.40 10.99 4.72
N ASP A 72 -6.06 11.04 3.42
CA ASP A 72 -5.99 12.29 2.68
C ASP A 72 -7.22 12.57 1.81
N LYS A 73 -8.31 12.96 2.47
CA LYS A 73 -9.55 13.37 1.77
C LYS A 73 -9.40 14.63 0.93
N GLU A 74 -8.41 15.46 1.22
CA GLU A 74 -8.14 16.73 0.54
C GLU A 74 -7.28 16.58 -0.72
N LYS A 75 -6.73 15.39 -1.01
CA LYS A 75 -5.87 15.10 -2.17
C LYS A 75 -4.69 16.07 -2.29
N ARG A 76 -3.97 16.27 -1.19
CA ARG A 76 -2.79 17.14 -1.10
C ARG A 76 -1.72 16.68 -2.10
N PRO A 77 -1.05 17.60 -2.82
CA PRO A 77 -0.05 17.24 -3.84
C PRO A 77 1.04 16.30 -3.32
N LYS A 78 1.58 16.57 -2.12
CA LYS A 78 2.62 15.72 -1.50
C LYS A 78 2.18 14.28 -1.22
N VAL A 79 0.87 14.07 -0.99
CA VAL A 79 0.32 12.74 -0.74
C VAL A 79 0.12 12.01 -2.07
N ASN A 80 -0.39 12.71 -3.09
CA ASN A 80 -0.52 12.15 -4.43
C ASN A 80 0.83 11.72 -4.99
N ASP A 81 1.86 12.56 -4.84
CA ASP A 81 3.25 12.26 -5.22
C ASP A 81 3.81 11.02 -4.49
N ALA A 82 3.54 10.86 -3.18
CA ALA A 82 3.91 9.65 -2.45
C ALA A 82 3.16 8.40 -2.95
N ILE A 83 1.86 8.52 -3.24
CA ILE A 83 1.05 7.44 -3.82
C ILE A 83 1.59 7.04 -5.20
N GLU A 84 1.89 8.01 -6.07
CA GLU A 84 2.41 7.78 -7.41
C GLU A 84 3.74 7.04 -7.38
N ARG A 85 4.69 7.45 -6.52
CA ARG A 85 5.94 6.69 -6.34
C ARG A 85 5.70 5.25 -5.89
N GLY A 86 4.75 5.03 -4.99
CA GLY A 86 4.39 3.67 -4.56
C GLY A 86 3.78 2.83 -5.69
N LEU A 87 2.95 3.44 -6.53
CA LEU A 87 2.39 2.78 -7.71
C LEU A 87 3.50 2.44 -8.72
N THR A 88 4.42 3.36 -9.01
CA THR A 88 5.57 3.12 -9.88
C THR A 88 6.47 1.99 -9.35
N PHE A 89 6.71 1.94 -8.03
CA PHE A 89 7.40 0.81 -7.42
C PHE A 89 6.68 -0.52 -7.71
N MET A 90 5.37 -0.60 -7.47
CA MET A 90 4.61 -1.82 -7.71
C MET A 90 4.60 -2.22 -9.20
N GLU A 91 4.52 -1.26 -10.12
CA GLU A 91 4.62 -1.51 -11.56
C GLU A 91 5.94 -2.20 -11.93
N SER A 92 7.06 -1.82 -11.30
CA SER A 92 8.37 -2.47 -11.52
C SER A 92 8.40 -3.95 -11.06
N CYS A 93 7.46 -4.34 -10.20
CA CYS A 93 7.30 -5.72 -9.72
C CYS A 93 6.40 -6.57 -10.64
N PHE A 94 5.82 -6.00 -11.72
CA PHE A 94 5.03 -6.79 -12.67
C PHE A 94 5.93 -7.70 -13.52
N LYS A 95 5.54 -8.98 -13.64
CA LYS A 95 6.25 -10.02 -14.38
C LYS A 95 5.32 -10.68 -15.38
N ILE A 96 5.86 -10.99 -16.56
CA ILE A 96 5.22 -11.85 -17.55
C ILE A 96 6.04 -13.14 -17.62
N VAL A 97 5.39 -14.28 -17.38
CA VAL A 97 5.99 -15.62 -17.43
C VAL A 97 5.28 -16.50 -18.45
N ASP A 98 6.00 -17.48 -19.01
CA ASP A 98 5.37 -18.55 -19.78
C ASP A 98 4.89 -19.65 -18.82
N TRP A 99 3.60 -19.90 -18.83
CA TRP A 99 2.98 -20.99 -18.08
C TRP A 99 2.19 -21.88 -19.03
N LYS A 100 2.69 -23.09 -19.26
CA LYS A 100 2.07 -24.12 -20.13
C LYS A 100 1.80 -23.60 -21.56
N GLY A 101 2.74 -22.84 -22.13
CA GLY A 101 2.63 -22.29 -23.48
C GLY A 101 1.71 -21.07 -23.57
N ARG A 102 1.37 -20.45 -22.44
CA ARG A 102 0.59 -19.21 -22.37
C ARG A 102 1.37 -18.16 -21.61
N LYS A 103 1.34 -16.91 -22.10
CA LYS A 103 1.87 -15.77 -21.35
C LYS A 103 0.90 -15.40 -20.23
N CYS A 104 1.38 -15.44 -18.99
CA CYS A 104 0.63 -15.04 -17.80
C CYS A 104 1.33 -13.85 -17.13
N GLY A 105 0.55 -12.87 -16.69
CA GLY A 105 1.02 -11.68 -15.98
C GLY A 105 0.67 -11.73 -14.49
N GLY A 106 1.55 -11.22 -13.65
CA GLY A 106 1.32 -11.08 -12.22
C GLY A 106 2.37 -10.20 -11.57
N TYR A 107 2.27 -9.98 -10.27
CA TYR A 107 3.26 -9.22 -9.50
C TYR A 107 4.08 -10.16 -8.64
N SER A 108 5.37 -9.85 -8.49
CA SER A 108 6.25 -10.42 -7.48
C SER A 108 6.36 -9.49 -6.26
N GLU A 109 6.96 -9.94 -5.16
CA GLU A 109 7.10 -9.13 -3.95
C GLU A 109 8.11 -7.98 -4.12
N ASN A 110 9.15 -8.20 -4.95
CA ASN A 110 10.21 -7.25 -5.26
C ASN A 110 10.53 -7.18 -6.77
N PRO A 111 11.19 -6.11 -7.24
CA PRO A 111 11.53 -5.94 -8.66
C PRO A 111 12.50 -7.00 -9.19
N ASP A 112 13.40 -7.50 -8.36
CA ASP A 112 14.43 -8.47 -8.77
C ASP A 112 13.93 -9.93 -8.77
N ASP A 113 12.73 -10.17 -8.25
CA ASP A 113 12.13 -11.49 -8.25
C ASP A 113 11.78 -11.93 -9.68
N LYS A 114 12.00 -13.22 -9.96
CA LYS A 114 11.84 -13.76 -11.32
C LYS A 114 10.41 -14.16 -11.66
N SER A 115 9.64 -14.54 -10.64
CA SER A 115 8.33 -15.15 -10.81
C SER A 115 7.30 -14.36 -10.01
N PRO A 116 6.10 -14.14 -10.57
CA PRO A 116 5.01 -13.59 -9.79
C PRO A 116 4.56 -14.58 -8.73
N ASP A 117 3.99 -14.06 -7.65
CA ASP A 117 3.31 -14.84 -6.62
C ASP A 117 1.85 -14.36 -6.49
N ALA A 118 0.99 -15.25 -6.00
CA ALA A 118 -0.44 -14.98 -5.93
C ALA A 118 -0.78 -13.85 -4.93
N LEU A 119 -0.02 -13.74 -3.84
CA LEU A 119 -0.27 -12.75 -2.80
C LEU A 119 0.06 -11.35 -3.33
N ALA A 120 1.27 -11.11 -3.83
CA ALA A 120 1.66 -9.83 -4.40
C ALA A 120 0.76 -9.46 -5.58
N THR A 121 0.40 -10.43 -6.44
CA THR A 121 -0.52 -10.20 -7.55
C THR A 121 -1.88 -9.69 -7.09
N SER A 122 -2.52 -10.38 -6.15
CA SER A 122 -3.84 -9.97 -5.64
C SER A 122 -3.82 -8.60 -4.98
N ILE A 123 -2.79 -8.32 -4.18
CA ILE A 123 -2.67 -7.07 -3.43
C ILE A 123 -2.36 -5.88 -4.36
N ALA A 124 -1.44 -6.05 -5.31
CA ALA A 124 -1.07 -5.00 -6.25
C ALA A 124 -2.26 -4.58 -7.13
N ILE A 125 -3.04 -5.55 -7.61
CA ILE A 125 -4.28 -5.27 -8.35
C ILE A 125 -5.23 -4.45 -7.46
N GLY A 126 -5.48 -4.89 -6.23
CA GLY A 126 -6.36 -4.17 -5.29
C GLY A 126 -5.92 -2.74 -5.02
N ALA A 127 -4.61 -2.49 -4.89
CA ALA A 127 -4.06 -1.16 -4.62
C ALA A 127 -4.20 -0.18 -5.81
N GLN A 128 -4.18 -0.70 -7.04
CA GLN A 128 -4.27 0.07 -8.28
C GLN A 128 -5.71 0.38 -8.70
N LEU A 129 -6.69 -0.42 -8.24
CA LEU A 129 -8.09 -0.14 -8.52
C LEU A 129 -8.53 1.20 -7.90
N SER A 130 -9.35 1.93 -8.65
CA SER A 130 -10.08 3.07 -8.11
C SER A 130 -11.20 2.60 -7.18
N SER A 131 -11.60 3.45 -6.24
CA SER A 131 -12.73 3.15 -5.34
C SER A 131 -14.02 2.79 -6.10
N LEU A 132 -14.26 3.45 -7.24
CA LEU A 132 -15.38 3.17 -8.14
C LEU A 132 -15.33 1.74 -8.72
N GLN A 133 -14.14 1.27 -9.13
CA GLN A 133 -13.99 -0.08 -9.70
C GLN A 133 -14.15 -1.17 -8.63
N ILE A 134 -13.75 -0.90 -7.39
CA ILE A 134 -13.95 -1.84 -6.27
C ILE A 134 -15.44 -1.95 -5.92
N GLU A 135 -16.17 -0.83 -5.89
CA GLU A 135 -17.62 -0.81 -5.64
C GLU A 135 -18.44 -1.51 -6.73
N GLU A 136 -17.99 -1.50 -7.99
CA GLU A 136 -18.62 -2.23 -9.08
C GLU A 136 -18.43 -3.75 -8.97
N TRP A 137 -17.30 -4.23 -8.44
CA TRP A 137 -17.05 -5.66 -8.25
C TRP A 137 -17.78 -6.28 -7.06
N MET A 138 -18.23 -5.46 -6.10
CA MET A 138 -18.95 -5.90 -4.91
C MET A 138 -20.48 -5.92 -5.09
N LYS A 139 -20.99 -5.53 -6.26
CA LYS A 139 -22.40 -5.62 -6.65
C LYS A 139 -22.68 -6.89 -7.44
#